data_AF-A0AB35IMU9-F1
#
_entry.id   AF-A0AB35IMU9-F1
#
_cell.length_a   1.000
_cell.length_b   1.000
_cell.length_c   1.000
_cell.angle_alpha   90.00
_cell.angle_beta   90.00
_cell.angle_gamma   90.00
#
_symmetry.space_group_name_H-M   'P 1'
#
loop_
_entity.id
_entity.type
_entity.pdbx_description
1 polymer ?
#
loop_
_entity_poly.entity_id
_entity_poly.type
_entity_poly.pdbx_seq_one_letter_code
_entity_poly.pdbx_strand_id
1 'polypeptide(L)'
;MNETSKKNLVPFTKETAREAGSRGGKASVKTRRRKKKMKQAMDLLLSLPVLPENMSKLNQLGVDIEDADNQMLMLTVAFQKAVSGDVKAMHFIKEITGATATTELERQKLKLEKERLKIMQEQLEINRKLKNSFDENDDGVEIINDI
;
A
#
# COMPACT_ATOMS: atom_id res chain seq x y z
N MET A 1 12.50 11.29 32.26
CA MET A 1 12.58 9.90 31.74
C MET A 1 13.13 9.02 32.83
N ASN A 2 12.44 7.96 33.26
CA ASN A 2 12.90 7.09 34.35
C ASN A 2 14.11 6.24 33.93
N GLU A 3 15.22 6.36 34.67
CA GLU A 3 16.49 5.68 34.42
C GLU A 3 16.40 4.15 34.45
N THR A 4 15.41 3.59 35.14
CA THR A 4 15.15 2.15 35.24
C THR A 4 14.82 1.51 33.89
N SER A 5 14.27 2.27 32.94
CA SER A 5 13.90 1.75 31.62
C SER A 5 15.10 1.46 30.72
N LYS A 6 16.26 2.10 30.94
CA LYS A 6 17.44 1.91 30.09
C LYS A 6 18.29 0.70 30.51
N LYS A 7 18.17 0.25 31.76
CA LYS A 7 18.99 -0.83 32.34
C LYS A 7 18.61 -2.24 31.86
N ASN A 8 17.47 -2.40 31.19
CA ASN A 8 16.97 -3.69 30.70
C ASN A 8 17.09 -3.88 29.17
N LEU A 9 17.83 -3.02 28.48
CA LEU A 9 18.01 -3.10 27.03
C LEU A 9 19.20 -4.02 26.69
N VAL A 10 18.91 -5.14 26.03
CA VAL A 10 19.96 -6.01 25.47
C VAL A 10 20.57 -5.31 24.25
N PRO A 11 21.90 -5.13 24.19
CA PRO A 11 22.54 -4.46 23.07
C PRO A 11 22.39 -5.29 21.78
N PHE A 12 21.98 -4.64 20.70
CA PHE A 12 21.87 -5.25 19.37
C PHE A 12 23.27 -5.46 18.78
N THR A 13 23.74 -6.71 18.81
CA THR A 13 25.07 -7.09 18.31
C THR A 13 25.01 -7.54 16.84
N LYS A 14 26.18 -7.61 16.18
CA LYS A 14 26.31 -8.15 14.81
C LYS A 14 25.70 -9.55 14.67
N GLU A 15 25.83 -10.38 15.69
CA GLU A 15 25.27 -11.73 15.72
C GLU A 15 23.73 -11.70 15.79
N THR A 16 23.16 -10.94 16.73
CA THR A 16 21.70 -10.77 16.81
C THR A 16 21.10 -10.13 15.55
N ALA A 17 21.85 -9.24 14.87
CA ALA A 17 21.46 -8.67 13.59
C ALA A 17 21.43 -9.71 12.47
N ARG A 18 22.42 -10.59 12.42
CA ARG A 18 22.49 -11.70 11.46
C ARG A 18 21.35 -12.69 11.66
N GLU A 19 21.07 -13.05 12.91
CA GLU A 19 19.96 -13.95 13.26
C GLU A 19 18.60 -13.34 12.94
N ALA A 20 18.38 -12.08 13.30
CA ALA A 20 17.17 -11.34 12.99
C ALA A 20 16.95 -11.23 11.46
N GLY A 21 18.02 -10.93 10.70
CA GLY A 21 17.99 -10.88 9.24
C GLY A 21 17.66 -12.24 8.62
N SER A 22 18.29 -13.32 9.09
CA SER A 22 18.01 -14.68 8.65
C SER A 22 16.55 -15.09 8.92
N ARG A 23 16.06 -14.80 10.13
CA ARG A 23 14.66 -15.06 10.53
C ARG A 23 13.68 -14.26 9.69
N GLY A 24 13.97 -12.97 9.44
CA GLY A 24 13.18 -12.10 8.58
C GLY A 24 13.13 -12.61 7.13
N GLY A 25 14.29 -13.02 6.58
CA GLY A 25 14.39 -13.61 5.25
C GLY A 25 13.56 -14.89 5.11
N LYS A 26 13.71 -15.84 6.06
CA LYS A 26 12.92 -17.09 6.08
C LYS A 26 11.41 -16.81 6.18
N ALA A 27 11.01 -15.91 7.07
CA ALA A 27 9.61 -15.52 7.23
C ALA A 27 9.04 -14.88 5.95
N SER A 28 9.79 -13.97 5.32
CA SER A 28 9.42 -13.34 4.06
C SER A 28 9.25 -14.37 2.94
N VAL A 29 10.20 -15.30 2.78
CA VAL A 29 10.11 -16.38 1.79
C VAL A 29 8.90 -17.28 2.05
N LYS A 30 8.64 -17.67 3.31
CA LYS A 30 7.45 -18.47 3.66
C LYS A 30 6.17 -17.74 3.27
N THR A 31 6.07 -16.44 3.54
CA THR A 31 4.93 -15.60 3.15
C THR A 31 4.79 -15.50 1.64
N ARG A 32 5.87 -15.25 0.90
CA ARG A 32 5.86 -15.19 -0.57
C ARG A 32 5.39 -16.52 -1.18
N ARG A 33 5.90 -17.66 -0.67
CA ARG A 33 5.46 -19.00 -1.11
C ARG A 33 3.99 -19.23 -0.82
N ARG A 34 3.49 -18.84 0.35
CA ARG A 34 2.05 -18.91 0.70
C ARG A 34 1.20 -18.09 -0.28
N LYS A 35 1.58 -16.83 -0.53
CA LYS A 35 0.88 -15.96 -1.49
C LYS A 35 0.86 -16.54 -2.89
N LYS A 36 1.98 -17.12 -3.36
CA LYS A 36 2.05 -17.80 -4.66
C LYS A 36 1.07 -18.98 -4.73
N LYS A 37 1.07 -19.86 -3.71
CA LYS A 37 0.15 -21.00 -3.66
C LYS A 37 -1.32 -20.56 -3.65
N MET A 38 -1.64 -19.51 -2.89
CA MET A 38 -2.99 -18.93 -2.86
C MET A 38 -3.40 -18.38 -4.22
N LYS A 39 -2.49 -17.66 -4.90
CA LYS A 39 -2.74 -17.17 -6.26
C LYS A 39 -3.04 -18.32 -7.20
N GLN A 40 -2.20 -19.36 -7.21
CA GLN A 40 -2.40 -20.54 -8.06
C GLN A 40 -3.73 -21.26 -7.78
N ALA A 41 -4.12 -21.38 -6.50
CA ALA A 41 -5.40 -21.96 -6.13
C ALA A 41 -6.58 -21.10 -6.59
N MET A 42 -6.47 -19.78 -6.49
CA MET A 42 -7.50 -18.86 -6.99
C MET A 42 -7.60 -18.90 -8.51
N ASP A 43 -6.47 -18.88 -9.22
CA ASP A 43 -6.42 -18.98 -10.68
C ASP A 43 -7.12 -20.27 -11.15
N LEU A 44 -6.90 -21.39 -10.45
CA LEU A 44 -7.64 -22.63 -10.69
C LEU A 44 -9.15 -22.45 -10.48
N LEU A 45 -9.58 -21.96 -9.31
CA LEU A 45 -11.00 -21.78 -9.00
C LEU A 45 -11.72 -20.90 -10.02
N LEU A 46 -11.06 -19.82 -10.47
CA LEU A 46 -11.60 -18.90 -11.46
C LEU A 46 -11.76 -19.55 -12.84
N SER A 47 -10.84 -20.44 -13.24
CA SER A 47 -10.88 -21.15 -14.52
C SER A 47 -11.85 -22.34 -14.57
N LEU A 48 -12.40 -22.77 -13.43
CA LEU A 48 -13.36 -23.88 -13.41
C LEU A 48 -14.70 -23.46 -14.03
N PRO A 49 -15.42 -24.40 -14.67
CA PRO A 49 -16.73 -24.12 -15.23
C PRO A 49 -17.71 -23.66 -14.15
N VAL A 50 -18.64 -22.81 -14.56
CA VAL A 50 -19.69 -22.31 -13.67
C VAL A 50 -20.64 -23.44 -13.27
N LEU A 51 -21.05 -23.44 -12.01
CA LEU A 51 -22.06 -24.37 -11.53
C LEU A 51 -23.43 -24.08 -12.19
N PRO A 52 -24.22 -25.11 -12.54
CA PRO A 52 -25.46 -24.96 -13.30
C PRO A 52 -26.45 -23.93 -12.73
N GLU A 53 -26.54 -23.79 -11.41
CA GLU A 53 -27.43 -22.83 -10.75
C GLU A 53 -27.08 -21.36 -11.04
N ASN A 54 -25.84 -21.08 -11.43
CA ASN A 54 -25.38 -19.72 -11.74
C ASN A 54 -25.37 -19.41 -13.24
N MET A 55 -25.55 -20.41 -14.11
CA MET A 55 -25.55 -20.23 -15.58
C MET A 55 -26.63 -19.25 -16.05
N SER A 56 -27.78 -19.21 -15.39
CA SER A 56 -28.87 -18.30 -15.75
C SER A 56 -28.46 -16.82 -15.74
N LYS A 57 -27.52 -16.43 -14.88
CA LYS A 57 -27.01 -15.05 -14.79
C LYS A 57 -26.15 -14.68 -16.01
N LEU A 58 -25.40 -15.65 -16.52
CA LEU A 58 -24.55 -15.48 -17.70
C LEU A 58 -25.39 -15.48 -18.98
N ASN A 59 -26.34 -16.40 -19.10
CA ASN A 59 -27.23 -16.49 -20.26
C ASN A 59 -28.06 -15.22 -20.47
N GLN A 60 -28.48 -14.55 -19.40
CA GLN A 60 -29.19 -13.27 -19.48
C GLN A 60 -28.36 -12.16 -20.15
N LEU A 61 -27.04 -12.28 -20.15
CA LEU A 61 -26.12 -11.36 -20.82
C LEU A 61 -25.63 -11.87 -22.19
N GLY A 62 -26.14 -13.02 -22.65
CA GLY A 62 -25.75 -13.62 -23.93
C GLY A 62 -24.37 -14.28 -23.94
N VAL A 63 -23.82 -14.63 -22.77
CA VAL A 63 -22.57 -15.39 -22.66
C VAL A 63 -22.85 -16.87 -22.97
N ASP A 64 -22.03 -17.49 -23.81
CA ASP A 64 -22.15 -18.91 -24.16
C ASP A 64 -21.64 -19.83 -23.03
N ILE A 65 -22.13 -21.06 -22.99
CA ILE A 65 -21.78 -22.10 -22.02
C ILE A 65 -20.30 -22.47 -22.14
N GLU A 66 -19.73 -22.42 -23.35
CA GLU A 66 -18.30 -22.72 -23.57
C GLU A 66 -17.37 -21.68 -22.94
N ASP A 67 -17.85 -20.43 -22.80
CA ASP A 67 -17.11 -19.31 -22.20
C ASP A 67 -17.48 -19.08 -20.72
N ALA A 68 -18.33 -19.94 -20.15
CA ALA A 68 -18.87 -19.78 -18.81
C ALA A 68 -17.95 -20.39 -17.73
N ASP A 69 -16.96 -19.61 -17.30
CA ASP A 69 -16.13 -19.90 -16.13
C ASP A 69 -16.47 -19.00 -14.91
N ASN A 70 -15.94 -19.36 -13.74
CA ASN A 70 -16.20 -18.62 -12.50
C ASN A 70 -15.67 -17.18 -12.57
N GLN A 71 -14.65 -16.90 -13.39
CA GLN A 71 -14.18 -15.54 -13.64
C GLN A 71 -15.24 -14.69 -14.34
N MET A 72 -15.85 -15.22 -15.40
CA MET A 72 -16.91 -14.57 -16.16
C MET A 72 -18.15 -14.33 -15.28
N LEU A 73 -18.50 -15.29 -14.43
CA LEU A 73 -19.58 -15.13 -13.45
C LEU A 73 -19.32 -13.96 -12.49
N MET A 74 -18.10 -13.86 -11.94
CA MET A 74 -17.72 -12.77 -11.04
C MET A 74 -17.80 -11.40 -11.71
N LEU A 75 -17.32 -11.29 -12.95
CA LEU A 75 -17.41 -10.05 -13.74
C LEU A 75 -18.85 -9.67 -14.06
N THR A 76 -19.70 -10.66 -14.37
CA THR A 76 -21.13 -10.46 -14.64
C THR A 76 -21.85 -9.87 -13.43
N VAL A 77 -21.60 -10.40 -12.23
CA VAL A 77 -22.18 -9.87 -10.98
C VAL A 77 -21.70 -8.46 -10.71
N ALA A 78 -20.40 -8.18 -10.91
CA ALA A 78 -19.86 -6.84 -10.75
C ALA A 78 -20.49 -5.85 -11.75
N PHE A 79 -20.63 -6.25 -13.02
CA PHE A 79 -21.27 -5.45 -14.06
C PHE A 79 -22.72 -5.12 -13.72
N GLN A 80 -23.52 -6.13 -13.32
CA GLN A 80 -24.91 -5.91 -12.92
C GLN A 80 -25.04 -4.94 -11.74
N LYS A 81 -24.17 -5.05 -10.73
CA LYS A 81 -24.12 -4.10 -9.61
C LYS A 81 -23.78 -2.69 -10.06
N ALA A 82 -22.79 -2.54 -10.94
CA ALA A 82 -22.43 -1.25 -11.49
C ALA A 82 -23.58 -0.63 -12.29
N VAL A 83 -24.28 -1.40 -13.12
CA VAL A 83 -25.49 -0.96 -13.85
C VAL A 83 -26.59 -0.51 -12.87
N SER A 84 -26.73 -1.18 -11.72
CA SER A 84 -27.68 -0.77 -10.67
C SER A 84 -27.26 0.47 -9.86
N GLY A 85 -26.10 1.08 -10.15
CA GLY A 85 -25.63 2.28 -9.48
C GLY A 85 -24.62 2.06 -8.34
N ASP A 86 -24.08 0.85 -8.16
CA ASP A 86 -23.03 0.59 -7.16
C ASP A 86 -21.69 1.20 -7.61
N VAL A 87 -21.35 2.35 -7.01
CA VAL A 87 -20.12 3.09 -7.28
C VAL A 87 -18.86 2.27 -7.02
N LYS A 88 -18.86 1.37 -6.01
CA LYS A 88 -17.70 0.51 -5.74
C LYS A 88 -17.53 -0.52 -6.85
N ALA A 89 -18.61 -1.09 -7.36
CA ALA A 89 -18.56 -2.00 -8.50
C ALA A 89 -18.07 -1.27 -9.78
N MET A 90 -18.50 -0.03 -10.01
CA MET A 90 -17.97 0.81 -11.10
C MET A 90 -16.45 1.02 -10.96
N HIS A 91 -15.96 1.33 -9.77
CA HIS A 91 -14.52 1.48 -9.51
C HIS A 91 -13.76 0.17 -9.76
N PHE A 92 -14.29 -0.96 -9.30
CA PHE A 92 -13.68 -2.28 -9.56
C PHE A 92 -13.57 -2.58 -11.06
N ILE A 93 -14.63 -2.31 -11.84
CA ILE A 93 -14.59 -2.46 -13.30
C ILE A 93 -13.59 -1.49 -13.94
N LYS A 94 -13.53 -0.24 -13.46
CA LYS A 94 -12.54 0.77 -13.87
C LYS A 94 -11.11 0.28 -13.69
N GLU A 95 -10.82 -0.36 -12.56
CA GLU A 95 -9.50 -0.93 -12.25
C GLU A 95 -9.14 -2.11 -13.16
N ILE A 96 -10.09 -3.02 -13.41
CA ILE A 96 -9.86 -4.21 -14.25
C ILE A 96 -9.67 -3.85 -15.72
N THR A 97 -10.53 -3.00 -16.26
CA THR A 97 -10.52 -2.64 -17.68
C THR A 97 -9.35 -1.72 -18.04
N GLY A 98 -8.59 -1.25 -17.05
CA GLY A 98 -7.59 -0.21 -17.26
C GLY A 98 -8.21 1.11 -17.70
N ALA A 99 -9.55 1.25 -17.59
CA ALA A 99 -10.27 2.50 -17.79
C ALA A 99 -10.01 3.47 -16.63
N THR A 100 -8.76 3.54 -16.15
CA THR A 100 -8.29 4.69 -15.41
C THR A 100 -8.37 5.90 -16.34
N ALA A 101 -9.54 6.52 -16.40
CA ALA A 101 -9.62 7.97 -16.40
C ALA A 101 -9.00 8.43 -15.06
N THR A 102 -7.70 8.20 -14.89
CA THR A 102 -6.86 9.26 -14.39
C THR A 102 -6.78 10.20 -15.57
N THR A 103 -7.59 11.25 -15.55
CA THR A 103 -7.34 12.36 -16.46
C THR A 103 -5.86 12.72 -16.34
N GLU A 104 -5.20 13.13 -17.42
CA GLU A 104 -3.83 13.63 -17.36
C GLU A 104 -3.68 14.65 -16.20
N LEU A 105 -4.74 15.42 -15.96
CA LEU A 105 -4.91 16.31 -14.81
C LEU A 105 -4.76 15.62 -13.44
N GLU A 106 -5.36 14.46 -13.21
CA GLU A 106 -5.24 13.70 -11.95
C GLU A 106 -3.82 13.14 -11.76
N ARG A 107 -3.15 12.69 -12.83
CA ARG A 107 -1.75 12.25 -12.76
C ARG A 107 -0.82 13.43 -12.46
N GLN A 108 -1.08 14.58 -13.09
CA GLN A 108 -0.33 15.81 -12.86
C GLN A 108 -0.55 16.33 -11.44
N LYS A 109 -1.79 16.35 -10.94
CA LYS A 109 -2.10 16.70 -9.55
C LYS A 109 -1.35 15.81 -8.56
N LEU A 110 -1.37 14.49 -8.78
CA LEU A 110 -0.67 13.54 -7.91
C LEU A 110 0.86 13.72 -7.94
N LYS A 111 1.44 14.04 -9.11
CA LYS A 111 2.87 14.39 -9.22
C LYS A 111 3.19 15.68 -8.45
N LEU A 112 2.40 16.73 -8.67
CA LEU A 112 2.58 18.03 -8.05
C LEU A 112 2.47 17.94 -6.51
N GLU A 113 1.52 17.16 -6.02
CA GLU A 113 1.31 16.94 -4.58
C GLU A 113 2.49 16.18 -3.95
N LYS A 114 3.03 15.17 -4.63
CA LYS A 114 4.24 14.45 -4.16
C LYS A 114 5.47 15.37 -4.11
N GLU A 115 5.66 16.23 -5.11
CA GLU A 115 6.76 17.20 -5.12
C GLU A 115 6.61 18.23 -4.00
N ARG A 116 5.40 18.76 -3.79
CA ARG A 116 5.11 19.67 -2.67
C ARG A 116 5.39 19.04 -1.32
N LEU A 117 4.97 17.80 -1.10
CA LEU A 117 5.24 17.08 0.15
C LEU A 117 6.73 16.88 0.40
N LYS A 118 7.51 16.61 -0.66
CA LYS A 118 8.96 16.45 -0.54
C LYS A 118 9.64 17.76 -0.14
N ILE A 119 9.28 18.87 -0.79
CA ILE A 119 9.78 20.21 -0.45
C ILE A 119 9.41 20.57 0.99
N MET A 120 8.17 20.30 1.40
CA MET A 120 7.69 20.59 2.75
C MET A 120 8.48 19.79 3.80
N GLN A 121 8.80 18.51 3.53
CA GLN A 121 9.63 17.70 4.40
C GLN A 121 11.05 18.24 4.52
N GLU A 122 11.68 18.62 3.41
CA GLU A 122 13.02 19.22 3.39
C GLU A 122 13.06 20.54 4.18
N GLN A 123 12.04 21.39 4.01
CA GLN A 123 11.91 22.63 4.78
C GLN A 123 11.75 22.38 6.28
N LEU A 124 10.96 21.37 6.67
CA LEU A 124 10.80 20.97 8.06
C LEU A 124 12.12 20.46 8.66
N GLU A 125 12.89 19.69 7.89
CA GLU A 125 14.22 19.23 8.32
C GLU A 125 15.22 20.38 8.47
N ILE A 126 15.23 21.33 7.54
CA ILE A 126 16.09 22.53 7.61
C ILE A 126 15.70 23.38 8.83
N ASN A 127 14.42 23.66 9.03
CA ASN A 127 13.94 24.42 10.19
C ASN A 127 14.26 23.72 11.50
N ARG A 128 14.20 22.38 11.54
CA ARG A 128 14.60 21.59 12.70
C ARG A 128 16.10 21.69 12.98
N LYS A 129 16.94 21.63 11.94
CA LYS A 129 18.40 21.80 12.06
C LYS A 129 18.77 23.21 12.50
N LEU A 130 18.13 24.23 11.93
CA LEU A 130 18.33 25.62 12.31
C LEU A 130 17.95 25.83 13.78
N LYS A 131 16.78 25.36 14.20
CA LYS A 131 16.35 25.49 15.59
C LYS A 131 17.32 24.80 16.57
N ASN A 132 17.78 23.60 16.24
CA ASN A 132 18.80 22.92 17.05
C ASN A 132 20.13 23.69 17.09
N SER A 133 20.54 24.35 15.99
CA SER A 133 21.75 25.18 15.99
C SER A 133 21.57 26.53 16.69
N PHE A 134 20.34 27.07 16.78
CA PHE A 134 20.07 28.28 17.56
C PHE A 134 20.06 28.00 19.06
N ASP A 135 19.49 26.86 19.48
CA ASP A 135 19.49 26.43 20.89
C ASP A 135 20.91 26.05 21.40
N GLU A 136 21.86 25.70 20.51
CA GLU A 136 23.28 25.44 20.86
C GLU A 136 24.16 26.72 20.97
N ASN A 137 23.69 27.87 20.47
CA ASN A 137 24.46 29.12 20.46
C ASN A 137 23.96 30.17 21.49
N ASP A 138 22.97 29.85 22.32
CA ASP A 138 22.45 30.75 23.37
C ASP A 138 23.15 30.57 24.75
N ASP A 139 24.20 29.74 24.81
CA ASP A 139 24.97 29.47 26.04
C ASP A 139 26.12 30.47 26.31
N GLY A 140 26.10 31.69 25.74
CA GLY A 140 27.10 32.68 26.13
C GLY A 140 27.19 33.94 25.31
N VAL A 141 26.41 34.96 25.68
CA VAL A 141 26.85 36.35 25.50
C VAL A 141 26.69 37.06 26.85
N GLU A 142 27.71 36.98 27.70
CA GLU A 142 27.91 37.95 28.77
C GLU A 142 28.23 39.30 28.12
N ILE A 143 27.26 40.21 28.15
CA ILE A 143 27.47 41.61 27.80
C ILE A 143 28.32 42.21 28.93
N ILE A 144 29.65 42.17 28.78
CA ILE A 144 30.56 42.98 29.59
C ILE A 144 30.45 44.41 29.09
N ASN A 145 29.72 45.24 29.83
CA ASN A 145 29.60 46.66 29.57
C ASN A 145 30.63 47.41 30.43
N ASP A 146 31.85 47.59 29.90
CA ASP A 146 32.88 48.45 30.50
C ASP A 146 32.89 49.82 29.80
N ILE A 147 32.49 50.86 30.54
CA ILE A 147 33.12 52.19 30.75
C ILE A 147 32.16 53.06 31.56
#